data_AF-A0AAW0YKM5-F1
#
_entry.id   AF-A0AAW0YKM5-F1
#
_cell.length_a   1.000
_cell.length_b   1.000
_cell.length_c   1.000
_cell.angle_alpha   90.00
_cell.angle_beta   90.00
_cell.angle_gamma   90.00
#
_symmetry.space_group_name_H-M   'P 1'
#
loop_
_entity.id
_entity.type
_entity.pdbx_description
1 polymer ?
#
loop_
_entity_poly.entity_id
_entity_poly.type
_entity_poly.pdbx_seq_one_letter_code
_entity_poly.pdbx_strand_id
1 'polypeptide(L)'
;MDTNLAATSAARKERLIALRRRKEAVETGNGTNGGPSHFAFKQRNYDPETRTLRKRGEEDEAEDTVEKAVEGLAEQIIKEDEEKRKEELDLFNIQPKRANWDLKRDMTNRMAKLDRKTNEAIATIFRQRLQAMRKDQNPDAQVDLLASMNANQQERDEAAESDSDSE
;
A
#
# COMPACT_ATOMS: atom_id res chain seq x y z
N MET A 1 52.95 49.26 24.44
CA MET A 1 51.85 48.77 23.57
C MET A 1 50.92 47.93 24.45
N ASP A 2 50.37 48.51 25.53
CA ASP A 2 49.85 47.73 26.68
C ASP A 2 48.44 48.14 27.13
N THR A 3 47.71 48.89 26.31
CA THR A 3 46.36 49.39 26.66
C THR A 3 45.22 48.48 26.14
N ASN A 4 45.54 47.44 25.37
CA ASN A 4 44.53 46.58 24.73
C ASN A 4 43.88 45.58 25.71
N LEU A 5 44.65 45.00 26.63
CA LEU A 5 44.12 44.01 27.58
C LEU A 5 43.22 44.65 28.65
N ALA A 6 43.61 45.83 29.14
CA ALA A 6 42.80 46.59 30.09
C ALA A 6 41.48 47.08 29.45
N ALA A 7 41.54 47.58 28.21
CA ALA A 7 40.37 48.02 27.46
C ALA A 7 39.41 46.88 27.13
N THR A 8 39.93 45.71 26.73
CA THR A 8 39.09 44.52 26.46
C THR A 8 38.44 43.97 27.73
N SER A 9 39.14 44.01 28.87
CA SER A 9 38.59 43.62 30.18
C SER A 9 37.48 44.59 30.64
N ALA A 10 37.69 45.91 30.49
CA ALA A 10 36.69 46.92 30.80
C ALA A 10 35.43 46.76 29.93
N ALA A 11 35.60 46.59 28.60
CA ALA A 11 34.48 46.36 27.68
C ALA A 11 33.71 45.06 28.01
N ARG A 12 34.40 44.00 28.43
CA ARG A 12 33.75 42.75 28.89
C ARG A 12 32.98 42.98 30.19
N LYS A 13 33.56 43.71 31.15
CA LYS A 13 32.94 44.03 32.43
C LYS A 13 31.66 44.85 32.22
N GLU A 14 31.70 45.85 31.36
CA GLU A 14 30.54 46.68 31.00
C GLU A 14 29.44 45.85 30.33
N ARG A 15 29.79 44.98 29.37
CA ARG A 15 28.84 44.06 28.73
C ARG A 15 28.18 43.12 29.75
N LEU A 16 28.94 42.58 30.70
CA LEU A 16 28.40 41.70 31.75
C LEU A 16 27.48 42.45 32.72
N ILE A 17 27.80 43.70 33.08
CA ILE A 17 26.93 44.54 33.91
C ILE A 17 25.62 44.85 33.18
N ALA A 18 25.67 45.15 31.88
CA ALA A 18 24.47 45.39 31.06
C ALA A 18 23.58 44.14 30.98
N LEU A 19 24.17 42.96 30.80
CA LEU A 19 23.43 41.69 30.81
C LEU A 19 22.81 41.40 32.18
N ARG A 20 23.52 41.69 33.28
CA ARG A 20 23.00 41.50 34.64
C ARG A 20 21.82 42.43 34.94
N ARG A 21 21.93 43.71 34.61
CA ARG A 21 20.82 44.68 34.75
C ARG A 21 19.61 44.28 33.92
N ARG A 22 19.82 43.77 32.70
CA ARG A 22 18.73 43.27 31.84
C ARG A 22 18.07 42.02 32.43
N LYS A 23 18.85 41.10 33.03
CA LYS A 23 18.32 39.93 33.72
C LYS A 23 17.49 40.33 34.95
N GLU A 24 18.01 41.22 35.79
CA GLU A 24 17.30 41.74 36.98
C GLU A 24 15.99 42.44 36.58
N ALA A 25 15.97 43.22 35.49
CA ALA A 25 14.76 43.84 34.96
C ALA A 25 13.69 42.83 34.49
N VAL A 26 14.12 41.71 33.88
CA VAL A 26 13.23 40.62 33.46
C VAL A 26 12.68 39.86 34.68
N GLU A 27 13.50 39.64 35.72
CA GLU A 27 13.07 38.98 36.96
C GLU A 27 12.08 39.83 37.78
N THR A 28 12.14 41.17 37.71
CA THR A 28 11.21 42.08 38.40
C THR A 28 9.86 42.30 37.71
N GLY A 29 9.58 41.63 36.58
CA GLY A 29 8.24 41.56 35.98
C GLY A 29 7.69 42.83 35.32
N ASN A 30 8.45 43.94 35.21
CA ASN A 30 7.99 45.19 34.60
C ASN A 30 8.48 45.36 33.15
N GLY A 31 8.10 44.45 32.26
CA GLY A 31 8.50 44.43 30.85
C GLY A 31 7.33 44.46 29.88
N THR A 32 6.55 45.53 29.84
CA THR A 32 5.55 45.76 28.79
C THR A 32 6.14 46.56 27.62
N ASN A 33 6.37 45.83 26.52
CA ASN A 33 6.33 46.21 25.10
C ASN A 33 7.28 47.28 24.51
N GLY A 34 8.12 46.85 23.54
CA GLY A 34 8.50 47.67 22.38
C GLY A 34 9.96 47.54 21.89
N GLY A 35 10.21 46.67 20.90
CA GLY A 35 11.48 46.64 20.13
C GLY A 35 12.08 45.23 19.98
N PRO A 36 12.73 44.90 18.84
CA PRO A 36 12.75 43.57 18.25
C PRO A 36 13.26 42.49 19.19
N SER A 37 12.50 41.41 19.23
CA SER A 37 12.72 40.15 19.94
C SER A 37 13.98 39.43 19.49
N HIS A 38 15.16 40.00 19.75
CA HIS A 38 16.41 39.29 19.51
C HIS A 38 17.12 38.99 20.83
N PHE A 39 17.15 37.70 21.14
CA PHE A 39 17.85 37.04 22.24
C PHE A 39 17.20 37.13 23.63
N ALA A 40 15.92 36.75 23.74
CA ALA A 40 15.59 35.87 24.86
C ALA A 40 16.41 34.59 24.63
N PHE A 41 17.32 34.24 25.55
CA PHE A 41 18.09 33.00 25.45
C PHE A 41 17.11 31.82 25.51
N LYS A 42 16.63 31.38 24.35
CA LYS A 42 15.88 30.14 24.22
C LYS A 42 16.86 29.01 24.50
N GLN A 43 16.80 28.46 25.71
CA GLN A 43 17.57 27.29 26.03
C GLN A 43 17.06 26.15 25.16
N ARG A 44 17.94 25.60 24.32
CA ARG A 44 17.55 24.58 23.33
C ARG A 44 17.10 23.30 24.05
N ASN A 45 17.87 22.90 25.05
CA ASN A 45 17.75 21.61 25.73
C ASN A 45 17.45 21.74 27.23
N TYR A 46 17.15 22.93 27.75
CA TYR A 46 16.85 23.11 29.18
C TYR A 46 15.44 23.65 29.32
N ASP A 47 14.70 23.07 30.26
CA ASP A 47 13.36 23.49 30.60
C ASP A 47 13.38 24.35 31.88
N PRO A 48 13.00 25.64 31.80
CA PRO A 48 13.09 26.56 32.91
C PRO A 48 12.16 26.23 34.09
N GLU A 49 11.06 25.51 33.86
CA GLU A 49 10.11 25.15 34.92
C GLU A 49 10.61 23.96 35.74
N THR A 50 11.03 22.89 35.05
CA THR A 50 11.52 21.67 35.70
C THR A 50 13.00 21.75 36.08
N ARG A 51 13.72 22.77 35.60
CA ARG A 51 15.18 22.96 35.78
C ARG A 51 16.01 21.77 35.30
N THR A 52 15.47 20.94 34.41
CA THR A 52 16.11 19.74 33.87
C THR A 52 16.29 19.83 32.37
N LEU A 53 16.86 18.78 31.79
CA LEU A 53 16.96 18.62 30.35
C LEU A 53 15.55 18.56 29.77
N ARG A 54 15.31 19.31 28.70
CA ARG A 54 14.07 19.26 27.92
C ARG A 54 13.97 17.86 27.32
N LYS A 55 13.19 16.99 27.98
CA LYS A 55 12.79 15.72 27.42
C LYS A 55 11.93 16.03 26.20
N ARG A 56 12.23 15.37 25.07
CA ARG A 56 11.25 15.25 24.00
C ARG A 56 9.99 14.68 24.65
N GLY A 57 8.84 15.32 24.46
CA GLY A 57 7.63 15.02 25.26
C GLY A 57 7.35 13.53 25.27
N GLU A 58 6.82 13.00 26.37
CA GLU A 58 6.27 11.63 26.41
C GLU A 58 5.16 11.47 25.35
N GLU A 59 4.59 12.56 24.85
CA GLU A 59 3.68 12.61 23.69
C GLU A 59 4.35 12.20 22.35
N ASP A 60 5.68 12.29 22.24
CA ASP A 60 6.45 11.78 21.09
C ASP A 60 6.87 10.31 21.28
N GLU A 61 6.45 9.62 22.36
CA GLU A 61 6.56 8.16 22.50
C GLU A 61 5.56 7.44 21.58
N ALA A 62 5.72 7.72 20.30
CA ALA A 62 5.50 6.81 19.19
C ALA A 62 4.15 6.09 19.27
N GLU A 63 3.09 6.87 19.05
CA GLU A 63 1.72 6.38 18.88
C GLU A 63 1.62 5.33 17.75
N ASP A 64 2.59 5.30 16.83
CA ASP A 64 2.57 4.47 15.62
C ASP A 64 3.90 3.70 15.44
N THR A 65 4.20 2.77 16.36
CA THR A 65 5.32 1.83 16.19
C THR A 65 4.82 0.50 15.66
N VAL A 66 5.63 -0.17 14.82
CA VAL A 66 5.31 -1.50 14.29
C VAL A 66 5.04 -2.50 15.42
N GLU A 67 5.75 -2.38 16.54
CA GLU A 67 5.54 -3.21 17.73
C GLU A 67 4.12 -3.06 18.29
N LYS A 68 3.61 -1.82 18.45
CA LYS A 68 2.23 -1.56 18.89
C LYS A 68 1.19 -2.01 17.87
N ALA A 69 1.50 -1.91 16.57
CA ALA A 69 0.59 -2.33 15.50
C ALA A 69 0.47 -3.86 15.36
N VAL A 70 1.52 -4.60 15.74
CA VAL A 70 1.59 -6.07 15.69
C VAL A 70 1.27 -6.69 17.05
N GLU A 71 1.26 -5.90 18.13
CA GLU A 71 0.83 -6.31 19.46
C GLU A 71 -0.59 -6.93 19.39
N GLY A 72 -0.70 -8.20 19.81
CA GLY A 72 -1.96 -8.94 19.81
C GLY A 72 -2.33 -9.62 18.48
N LEU A 73 -1.66 -9.35 17.35
CA LEU A 73 -1.92 -10.06 16.08
C LEU A 73 -1.60 -11.56 16.21
N ALA A 74 -0.50 -11.89 16.89
CA ALA A 74 -0.13 -13.27 17.14
C ALA A 74 -1.20 -14.01 17.98
N GLU A 75 -1.77 -13.34 18.99
CA GLU A 75 -2.84 -13.91 19.80
C GLU A 75 -4.14 -14.10 19.02
N GLN A 76 -4.46 -13.18 18.10
CA GLN A 76 -5.61 -13.29 17.20
C GLN A 76 -5.44 -14.49 16.26
N ILE A 77 -4.27 -14.67 15.67
CA ILE A 77 -3.96 -15.82 14.79
C ILE A 77 -4.10 -17.14 15.56
N ILE A 78 -3.58 -17.20 16.80
CA ILE A 78 -3.69 -18.40 17.64
C ILE A 78 -5.16 -18.68 17.99
N LYS A 79 -5.94 -17.65 18.34
CA LYS A 79 -7.38 -17.80 18.63
C LYS A 79 -8.15 -18.28 17.39
N GLU A 80 -7.89 -17.72 16.22
CA GLU A 80 -8.52 -18.13 14.97
C GLU A 80 -8.15 -19.58 14.58
N ASP A 81 -6.90 -20.00 14.78
CA ASP A 81 -6.48 -21.38 14.56
C ASP A 81 -7.14 -22.35 15.56
N GLU A 82 -7.27 -21.96 16.82
CA GLU A 82 -7.99 -22.73 17.83
C GLU A 82 -9.48 -22.84 17.51
N GLU A 83 -10.11 -21.79 16.99
CA GLU A 83 -11.50 -21.80 16.55
C GLU A 83 -11.69 -22.75 15.36
N LYS A 84 -10.84 -22.66 14.33
CA LYS A 84 -10.85 -23.58 13.17
C LYS A 84 -10.56 -25.03 13.55
N ARG A 85 -9.80 -25.26 14.62
CA ARG A 85 -9.53 -26.61 15.13
C ARG A 85 -10.67 -27.15 16.01
N LYS A 86 -11.43 -26.25 16.66
CA LYS A 86 -12.64 -26.58 17.42
C LYS A 86 -13.84 -26.80 16.51
N GLU A 87 -13.86 -26.19 15.33
CA GLU A 87 -14.82 -26.54 14.27
C GLU A 87 -14.79 -28.04 14.04
N GLU A 88 -15.96 -28.66 14.03
CA GLU A 88 -16.11 -30.09 13.87
C GLU A 88 -15.47 -30.51 12.55
N LEU A 89 -14.58 -31.52 12.64
CA LEU A 89 -13.85 -32.05 11.51
C LEU A 89 -14.82 -32.48 10.42
N ASP A 90 -14.87 -31.73 9.31
CA ASP A 90 -15.79 -32.01 8.21
C ASP A 90 -15.49 -33.39 7.60
N LEU A 91 -16.29 -34.38 7.99
CA LEU A 91 -16.15 -35.77 7.57
C LEU A 91 -16.27 -35.91 6.05
N PHE A 92 -16.94 -35.00 5.35
CA PHE A 92 -17.08 -35.04 3.89
C PHE A 92 -15.76 -34.75 3.17
N ASN A 93 -14.87 -33.93 3.76
CA ASN A 93 -13.55 -33.64 3.19
C ASN A 93 -12.55 -34.80 3.39
N ILE A 94 -12.76 -35.62 4.42
CA ILE A 94 -11.91 -36.76 4.80
C ILE A 94 -12.36 -38.08 4.15
N GLN A 95 -13.54 -38.11 3.54
CA GLN A 95 -14.00 -39.27 2.79
C GLN A 95 -12.98 -39.69 1.72
N PRO A 96 -12.77 -41.01 1.53
CA PRO A 96 -11.87 -41.52 0.51
C PRO A 96 -12.35 -41.03 -0.86
N LYS A 97 -11.49 -40.26 -1.53
CA LYS A 97 -11.82 -39.67 -2.84
C LYS A 97 -11.68 -40.72 -3.93
N ARG A 98 -12.22 -40.43 -5.11
CA ARG A 98 -12.14 -41.32 -6.28
C ARG A 98 -10.67 -41.64 -6.62
N ALA A 99 -10.41 -42.86 -7.09
CA ALA A 99 -9.05 -43.30 -7.40
C ALA A 99 -8.29 -42.40 -8.40
N ASN A 100 -9.01 -41.71 -9.29
CA ASN A 100 -8.45 -40.77 -10.27
C ASN A 100 -8.35 -39.31 -9.78
N TRP A 101 -8.69 -39.03 -8.52
CA TRP A 101 -8.76 -37.67 -8.00
C TRP A 101 -7.38 -36.99 -7.99
N ASP A 102 -6.34 -37.71 -7.58
CA ASP A 102 -4.98 -37.19 -7.54
C ASP A 102 -4.46 -36.92 -8.96
N LEU A 103 -4.69 -37.86 -9.88
CA LEU A 103 -4.38 -37.67 -11.30
C LEU A 103 -5.09 -36.45 -11.88
N LYS A 104 -6.38 -36.24 -11.54
CA LYS A 104 -7.14 -35.07 -11.99
C LYS A 104 -6.53 -33.79 -11.42
N ARG A 105 -6.18 -33.76 -10.13
CA ARG A 105 -5.58 -32.58 -9.47
C ARG A 105 -4.24 -32.22 -10.12
N ASP A 106 -3.35 -33.18 -10.29
CA ASP A 106 -2.04 -32.96 -10.88
C ASP A 106 -2.13 -32.56 -12.35
N MET A 107 -3.05 -33.18 -13.10
CA MET A 107 -3.34 -32.81 -14.48
C MET A 107 -3.90 -31.38 -14.57
N THR A 108 -4.83 -31.00 -13.69
CA THR A 108 -5.38 -29.63 -13.70
C THR A 108 -4.30 -28.58 -13.45
N ASN A 109 -3.35 -28.84 -12.55
CA ASN A 109 -2.24 -27.91 -12.31
C ASN A 109 -1.30 -27.77 -13.52
N ARG A 110 -1.05 -28.88 -14.23
CA ARG A 110 -0.24 -28.86 -15.46
C ARG A 110 -0.96 -28.16 -16.61
N MET A 111 -2.27 -28.40 -16.74
CA MET A 111 -3.10 -27.82 -17.81
C MET A 111 -3.42 -26.34 -17.58
N ALA A 112 -3.49 -25.85 -16.34
CA ALA A 112 -3.87 -24.46 -16.05
C ALA A 112 -3.05 -23.41 -16.83
N LYS A 113 -1.74 -23.66 -17.02
CA LYS A 113 -0.87 -22.77 -17.81
C LYS A 113 -1.18 -22.85 -19.31
N LEU A 114 -1.50 -24.04 -19.81
CA LEU A 114 -1.85 -24.27 -21.20
C LEU A 114 -3.24 -23.68 -21.50
N ASP A 115 -4.22 -23.94 -20.64
CA ASP A 115 -5.59 -23.43 -20.78
C ASP A 115 -5.63 -21.91 -20.89
N ARG A 116 -4.79 -21.20 -20.12
CA ARG A 116 -4.66 -19.73 -20.26
C ARG A 116 -4.19 -19.33 -21.66
N LYS A 117 -3.14 -19.96 -22.17
CA LYS A 117 -2.60 -19.69 -23.52
C LYS A 117 -3.59 -20.10 -24.62
N THR A 118 -4.30 -21.20 -24.42
CA THR A 118 -5.34 -21.68 -25.34
C THR A 118 -6.49 -20.66 -25.40
N ASN A 119 -6.93 -20.14 -24.26
CA ASN A 119 -7.96 -19.10 -24.21
C ASN A 119 -7.49 -17.79 -24.86
N GLU A 120 -6.22 -17.39 -24.66
CA GLU A 120 -5.62 -16.24 -25.35
C GLU A 120 -5.56 -16.45 -26.88
N ALA A 121 -5.18 -17.65 -27.32
CA ALA A 121 -5.14 -18.02 -28.73
C ALA A 121 -6.56 -18.03 -29.34
N ILE A 122 -7.54 -18.62 -28.65
CA ILE A 122 -8.96 -18.62 -29.04
C ILE A 122 -9.46 -17.18 -29.18
N ALA A 123 -9.18 -16.31 -28.20
CA ALA A 123 -9.57 -14.90 -28.27
C ALA A 123 -8.92 -14.18 -29.46
N THR A 124 -7.66 -14.50 -29.77
CA THR A 124 -6.95 -13.93 -30.92
C THR A 124 -7.57 -14.40 -32.24
N ILE A 125 -7.89 -15.69 -32.36
CA ILE A 125 -8.58 -16.25 -33.53
C ILE A 125 -9.96 -15.60 -33.69
N PHE A 126 -10.72 -15.43 -32.61
CA PHE A 126 -12.01 -14.74 -32.67
C PHE A 126 -11.89 -13.29 -33.14
N ARG A 127 -10.89 -12.53 -32.68
CA ARG A 127 -10.65 -11.17 -33.16
C ARG A 127 -10.33 -11.14 -34.65
N GLN A 128 -9.47 -12.04 -35.12
CA GLN A 128 -9.12 -12.14 -36.54
C GLN A 128 -10.33 -12.48 -37.40
N ARG A 129 -11.16 -13.44 -36.96
CA ARG A 129 -12.40 -13.82 -37.65
C ARG A 129 -13.40 -12.66 -37.69
N LEU A 130 -13.59 -11.96 -36.57
CA LEU A 130 -14.44 -10.77 -36.50
C LEU A 130 -13.95 -9.65 -37.42
N GLN A 131 -12.64 -9.41 -37.49
CA GLN A 131 -12.07 -8.41 -38.39
C GLN A 131 -12.24 -8.79 -39.86
N ALA A 132 -12.09 -10.07 -40.21
CA ALA A 132 -12.36 -10.55 -41.57
C ALA A 132 -13.83 -10.33 -41.95
N MET A 133 -14.77 -10.71 -41.07
CA MET A 133 -16.20 -10.49 -41.29
C MET A 133 -16.57 -9.00 -41.42
N ARG A 134 -15.97 -8.12 -40.60
CA ARG A 134 -16.16 -6.66 -40.70
C ARG A 134 -15.47 -6.01 -41.90
N LYS A 135 -14.55 -6.71 -42.57
CA LYS A 135 -13.94 -6.23 -43.81
C LYS A 135 -14.82 -6.56 -45.01
N ASP A 136 -15.48 -7.72 -44.95
CA ASP A 136 -16.40 -8.18 -45.99
C ASP A 136 -17.81 -7.54 -45.85
N GLN A 137 -18.19 -7.14 -44.63
CA GLN A 137 -19.44 -6.41 -44.33
C GLN A 137 -19.16 -4.96 -43.91
N ASN A 138 -20.11 -4.04 -44.10
CA ASN A 138 -19.92 -2.61 -43.81
C ASN A 138 -19.33 -2.34 -42.40
N PRO A 139 -18.40 -1.37 -42.25
CA PRO A 139 -17.60 -1.17 -41.03
C PRO A 139 -18.40 -0.77 -39.77
N ASP A 140 -19.63 -0.28 -39.95
CA ASP A 140 -20.53 0.16 -38.85
C ASP A 140 -21.59 -0.89 -38.45
N ALA A 141 -21.59 -2.08 -39.07
CA ALA A 141 -22.55 -3.12 -38.75
C ALA A 141 -22.18 -3.83 -37.42
N GLN A 142 -23.12 -3.88 -36.47
CA GLN A 142 -23.02 -4.78 -35.32
C GLN A 142 -23.05 -6.23 -35.83
N VAL A 143 -21.92 -6.93 -35.66
CA VAL A 143 -21.81 -8.34 -36.02
C VAL A 143 -22.54 -9.16 -34.95
N ASP A 144 -23.74 -9.63 -35.26
CA ASP A 144 -24.46 -10.60 -34.43
C ASP A 144 -23.78 -11.97 -34.52
N LEU A 145 -22.95 -12.25 -33.52
CA LEU A 145 -22.10 -13.44 -33.46
C LEU A 145 -22.93 -14.73 -33.46
N LEU A 146 -24.11 -14.72 -32.83
CA LEU A 146 -24.97 -15.90 -32.71
C LEU A 146 -25.61 -16.25 -34.05
N ALA A 147 -26.15 -15.25 -34.76
CA ALA A 147 -26.74 -15.44 -36.07
C ALA A 147 -25.72 -15.92 -37.10
N SER A 148 -24.51 -15.34 -37.12
CA SER A 148 -23.43 -15.76 -38.04
C SER A 148 -22.92 -17.18 -37.76
N MET A 149 -22.85 -17.59 -36.49
CA MET A 149 -22.38 -18.93 -36.11
C MET A 149 -23.41 -20.01 -36.47
N ASN A 150 -24.70 -19.71 -36.30
CA ASN A 150 -25.78 -20.61 -36.69
C ASN A 150 -25.89 -20.72 -38.22
N ALA A 151 -25.75 -19.62 -38.96
CA ALA A 151 -25.75 -19.64 -40.43
C ALA A 151 -24.59 -20.49 -41.01
N ASN A 152 -23.37 -20.33 -40.49
CA ASN A 152 -22.22 -21.12 -40.92
C ASN A 152 -22.31 -22.61 -40.52
N GLN A 153 -23.02 -22.94 -39.44
CA GLN A 153 -23.29 -24.34 -39.08
C GLN A 153 -24.28 -24.95 -40.06
N GLN A 154 -25.35 -24.21 -40.37
CA GLN A 154 -26.38 -24.64 -41.29
C GLN A 154 -25.84 -24.84 -42.72
N GLU A 155 -25.00 -23.94 -43.23
CA GLU A 155 -24.33 -24.11 -44.53
C GLU A 155 -23.42 -25.35 -44.57
N ARG A 156 -22.76 -25.69 -43.45
CA ARG A 156 -21.92 -26.89 -43.37
C ARG A 156 -22.73 -28.17 -43.34
N ASP A 157 -23.84 -28.16 -42.61
CA ASP A 157 -24.74 -29.31 -42.51
C ASP A 157 -25.45 -29.54 -43.84
N GLU A 158 -25.91 -28.48 -44.53
CA GLU A 158 -26.48 -28.55 -45.88
C GLU A 158 -25.44 -29.04 -46.93
N ALA A 159 -24.19 -28.59 -46.85
CA ALA A 159 -23.12 -29.09 -47.72
C ALA A 159 -22.83 -30.58 -47.48
N ALA A 160 -22.84 -31.03 -46.22
CA ALA A 160 -22.65 -32.44 -45.88
C ALA A 160 -23.82 -33.32 -46.33
N GLU A 161 -25.06 -32.83 -46.29
CA GLU A 161 -26.22 -33.52 -46.85
C GLU A 161 -26.17 -33.63 -48.38
N SER A 162 -25.67 -32.60 -49.08
CA SER A 162 -25.53 -32.64 -50.55
C SER A 162 -24.47 -33.61 -51.07
N ASP A 163 -23.38 -33.81 -50.30
CA ASP A 163 -22.30 -34.75 -50.63
C ASP A 163 -22.75 -36.21 -50.37
N SER A 164 -23.69 -36.41 -49.43
CA SER A 164 -24.29 -37.71 -49.10
C SER A 164 -25.31 -38.21 -50.14
N ASP A 165 -25.93 -37.33 -50.93
CA ASP A 165 -26.95 -37.69 -51.93
C ASP A 165 -26.35 -37.91 -53.34
N SER A 166 -25.03 -37.74 -53.45
CA SER A 166 -24.26 -37.83 -54.70
C SER A 166 -23.53 -39.18 -54.90
N GLU A 167 -23.71 -40.13 -53.98
CA GLU A 167 -23.07 -41.46 -53.94
C GLU A 167 -24.09 -42.61 -53.94
#